data_AF-A0AAU1J5T2-F1
#
_entry.id   AF-A0AAU1J5T2-F1
#
_cell.length_a   1.000
_cell.length_b   1.000
_cell.length_c   1.000
_cell.angle_alpha   90.00
_cell.angle_beta   90.00
_cell.angle_gamma   90.00
#
_symmetry.space_group_name_H-M   'P 1'
#
loop_
_entity.id
_entity.type
_entity.pdbx_description
1 polymer ?
#
loop_
_entity_poly.entity_id
_entity_poly.type
_entity_poly.pdbx_seq_one_letter_code
_entity_poly.pdbx_strand_id
1 'polypeptide(L)'
;MATRYHLATPGLVGVLWWSGDPRVGGVLAQPGGEHLLWARPTRTERALYRDVDAAEQRRLWTRPRPPQPQPSADETPAPAADREPDLSYAAFVETARRVGFLSADGAPARRVPDVRTLPWWRVPTLLEISQLWPALITAAFATAMLLAWWLWARHHGTHIPLFIGAISAFNAVRFGCTAVHGVAVVKTLARAARAPVPVPKRYVLLPGLDDGMVLILFAAHGEPEDLPEAALEVNPPGTPKQPRRGMPPSVGMAELRGWQDDTPTAVPWIDDRPLWPGHPYDTVNLNSKENRDYFTVLVGEATAGA
;
A
#
# COMPACT_ATOMS: atom_id res chain seq x y z
N MET A 1 32.35 3.92 -12.51
CA MET A 1 32.13 3.46 -11.12
C MET A 1 31.83 1.98 -11.12
N ALA A 2 32.88 1.16 -11.15
CA ALA A 2 32.89 -0.26 -10.84
C ALA A 2 33.70 -0.34 -9.52
N THR A 3 33.45 -1.14 -8.47
CA THR A 3 32.75 -2.41 -8.33
C THR A 3 32.55 -2.64 -6.82
N ARG A 4 31.39 -2.33 -6.23
CA ARG A 4 31.02 -2.87 -4.89
C ARG A 4 30.26 -4.20 -4.99
N TYR A 5 29.98 -4.66 -6.21
CA TYR A 5 29.29 -5.92 -6.48
C TYR A 5 30.05 -7.16 -5.97
N HIS A 6 31.37 -7.07 -5.74
CA HIS A 6 32.13 -8.16 -5.12
C HIS A 6 31.67 -8.44 -3.68
N LEU A 7 31.11 -7.45 -2.97
CA LEU A 7 30.52 -7.61 -1.63
C LEU A 7 29.18 -8.35 -1.67
N ALA A 8 28.50 -8.37 -2.82
CA ALA A 8 27.31 -9.18 -3.05
C ALA A 8 27.64 -10.63 -3.50
N THR A 9 28.93 -10.97 -3.62
CA THR A 9 29.36 -12.36 -3.76
C THR A 9 29.37 -12.95 -2.35
N PRO A 10 28.51 -13.92 -2.03
CA PRO A 10 28.53 -14.52 -0.71
C PRO A 10 29.88 -15.20 -0.48
N GLY A 11 30.48 -14.99 0.70
CA GLY A 11 31.75 -15.61 1.10
C GLY A 11 31.62 -17.13 1.27
N LEU A 12 32.63 -17.78 1.86
CA LEU A 12 32.69 -19.25 2.03
C LEU A 12 31.46 -19.85 2.75
N VAL A 13 30.73 -19.05 3.54
CA VAL A 13 29.52 -19.45 4.27
C VAL A 13 28.24 -19.36 3.43
N GLY A 14 28.26 -18.67 2.28
CA GLY A 14 27.15 -18.71 1.32
C GLY A 14 25.89 -17.89 1.64
N VAL A 15 25.82 -17.20 2.80
CA VAL A 15 24.61 -16.49 3.25
C VAL A 15 24.70 -14.99 2.97
N LEU A 16 23.60 -14.41 2.46
CA LEU A 16 23.34 -12.97 2.41
C LEU A 16 21.97 -12.74 3.03
N TRP A 17 21.86 -11.72 3.87
CA TRP A 17 20.60 -11.27 4.44
C TRP A 17 19.99 -10.26 3.48
N TRP A 18 18.70 -10.40 3.20
CA TRP A 18 17.93 -9.42 2.42
C TRP A 18 16.79 -8.90 3.29
N SER A 19 16.67 -7.58 3.39
CA SER A 19 15.47 -6.89 3.84
C SER A 19 15.01 -5.89 2.78
N GLY A 20 13.75 -5.99 2.33
CA GLY A 20 13.14 -5.03 1.41
C GLY A 20 12.14 -5.66 0.45
N ASP A 21 11.54 -4.82 -0.38
CA ASP A 21 10.48 -5.21 -1.31
C ASP A 21 11.07 -5.56 -2.69
N PRO A 22 10.77 -6.74 -3.27
CA PRO A 22 11.18 -7.08 -4.64
C PRO A 22 10.78 -6.04 -5.71
N ARG A 23 9.73 -5.24 -5.50
CA ARG A 23 9.25 -4.21 -6.46
C ARG A 23 10.03 -2.90 -6.37
N VAL A 24 10.52 -2.51 -5.19
CA VAL A 24 11.22 -1.23 -4.94
C VAL A 24 12.74 -1.42 -4.78
N GLY A 25 13.17 -2.65 -4.52
CA GLY A 25 14.53 -3.00 -4.14
C GLY A 25 14.66 -3.18 -2.63
N GLY A 26 15.84 -3.60 -2.19
CA GLY A 26 16.09 -3.83 -0.78
C GLY A 26 17.58 -3.76 -0.44
N VAL A 27 17.88 -3.92 0.84
CA VAL A 27 19.25 -3.95 1.35
C VAL A 27 19.69 -5.40 1.46
N LEU A 28 20.84 -5.69 0.86
CA LEU A 28 21.61 -6.91 1.05
C LEU A 28 22.72 -6.66 2.08
N ALA A 29 22.90 -7.58 3.02
CA ALA A 29 23.96 -7.51 4.02
C ALA A 29 24.68 -8.86 4.13
N GLN A 30 26.00 -8.82 4.31
CA GLN A 30 26.73 -10.01 4.73
C GLN A 30 26.43 -10.32 6.21
N PRO A 31 26.55 -11.59 6.64
CA PRO A 31 26.49 -11.93 8.06
C PRO A 31 27.45 -11.05 8.87
N GLY A 32 26.97 -10.41 9.94
CA GLY A 32 27.71 -9.42 10.73
C GLY A 32 27.40 -7.97 10.38
N GLY A 33 26.70 -7.67 9.28
CA GLY A 33 26.13 -6.35 9.00
C GLY A 33 27.15 -5.25 8.64
N GLU A 34 28.44 -5.57 8.54
CA GLU A 34 29.51 -4.58 8.30
C GLU A 34 29.38 -3.85 6.95
N HIS A 35 28.74 -4.50 5.97
CA HIS A 35 28.56 -3.97 4.62
C HIS A 35 27.12 -4.11 4.16
N LEU A 36 26.48 -2.96 3.93
CA LEU A 36 25.13 -2.86 3.38
C LEU A 36 25.20 -2.48 1.90
N LEU A 37 24.45 -3.21 1.08
CA LEU A 37 24.38 -3.02 -0.37
C LEU A 37 22.92 -2.84 -0.78
N TRP A 38 22.60 -1.70 -1.39
CA TRP A 38 21.28 -1.51 -1.97
C TRP A 38 21.14 -2.28 -3.29
N ALA A 39 20.27 -3.29 -3.31
CA ALA A 39 19.82 -3.98 -4.50
C ALA A 39 18.64 -3.24 -5.11
N ARG A 40 18.76 -2.86 -6.38
CA ARG A 40 17.66 -2.29 -7.15
C ARG A 40 16.75 -3.39 -7.69
N PRO A 41 15.45 -3.12 -7.86
CA PRO A 41 14.52 -4.08 -8.42
C PRO A 41 14.82 -4.30 -9.90
N THR A 42 14.64 -5.53 -10.36
CA THR A 42 14.79 -5.86 -11.78
C THR A 42 13.57 -5.32 -12.54
N ARG A 43 13.76 -4.18 -13.23
CA ARG A 43 12.65 -3.37 -13.77
C ARG A 43 11.91 -3.97 -14.97
N THR A 44 12.46 -4.98 -15.62
CA THR A 44 11.86 -5.56 -16.83
C THR A 44 11.84 -7.07 -16.78
N GLU A 45 10.76 -7.65 -17.28
CA GLU A 45 10.56 -9.10 -17.37
C GLU A 45 11.71 -9.79 -18.13
N ARG A 46 12.20 -9.15 -19.20
CA ARG A 46 13.36 -9.63 -19.96
C ARG A 46 14.69 -9.57 -19.20
N ALA A 47 14.84 -8.65 -18.25
CA ALA A 47 16.00 -8.66 -17.36
C ALA A 47 15.86 -9.75 -16.30
N LEU A 48 14.66 -9.94 -15.76
CA LEU A 48 14.35 -11.02 -14.81
C LEU A 48 14.67 -12.39 -15.42
N TYR A 49 14.17 -12.69 -16.62
CA TYR A 49 14.46 -13.96 -17.30
C TYR A 49 15.97 -14.16 -17.54
N ARG A 50 16.70 -13.11 -17.94
CA ARG A 50 18.16 -13.20 -18.10
C ARG A 50 18.89 -13.47 -16.79
N ASP A 51 18.44 -12.88 -15.69
CA ASP A 51 19.04 -13.09 -14.37
C ASP A 51 18.77 -14.52 -13.87
N VAL A 52 17.57 -15.04 -14.11
CA VAL A 52 17.19 -16.44 -13.82
C VAL A 52 18.01 -17.42 -14.67
N ASP A 53 18.11 -17.20 -15.97
CA ASP A 53 18.92 -18.02 -16.88
C ASP A 53 20.40 -18.00 -16.47
N ALA A 54 20.93 -16.83 -16.09
CA ALA A 54 22.31 -16.71 -15.62
C ALA A 54 22.53 -17.44 -14.29
N ALA A 55 21.55 -17.42 -13.38
CA ALA A 55 21.59 -18.17 -12.13
C ALA A 55 21.54 -19.69 -12.38
N GLU A 56 20.74 -20.13 -13.34
CA GLU A 56 20.62 -21.53 -13.77
C GLU A 56 21.91 -22.03 -14.43
N GLN A 57 22.48 -21.27 -15.37
CA GLN A 57 23.76 -21.60 -16.01
C GLN A 57 24.90 -21.72 -14.98
N ARG A 58 24.86 -20.92 -13.91
CA ARG A 58 25.82 -20.97 -12.80
C ARG A 58 25.49 -22.03 -11.75
N ARG A 59 24.42 -22.81 -11.95
CA ARG A 59 23.94 -23.85 -11.05
C ARG A 59 23.79 -23.34 -9.60
N LEU A 60 23.35 -22.09 -9.44
CA LEU A 60 23.19 -21.51 -8.10
C LEU A 60 22.11 -22.24 -7.30
N TRP A 61 21.11 -22.81 -7.97
CA TRP A 61 20.04 -23.62 -7.37
C TRP A 61 20.50 -24.95 -6.79
N THR A 62 21.63 -25.50 -7.26
CA THR A 62 22.18 -26.78 -6.78
C THR A 62 23.26 -26.61 -5.71
N ARG A 63 23.50 -25.38 -5.24
CA ARG A 63 24.43 -25.15 -4.14
C ARG A 63 23.85 -25.72 -2.85
N PRO A 64 24.67 -26.30 -1.96
CA PRO A 64 24.21 -26.70 -0.64
C PRO A 64 23.56 -25.51 0.05
N ARG A 65 22.38 -25.71 0.66
CA ARG A 65 21.79 -24.67 1.50
C ARG A 65 22.79 -24.36 2.61
N PRO A 66 23.27 -23.12 2.72
CA PRO A 66 24.21 -22.79 3.77
C PRO A 66 23.53 -23.01 5.13
N PRO A 67 24.29 -23.45 6.15
CA PRO A 67 23.76 -23.58 7.49
C PRO A 67 23.24 -22.20 7.91
N GLN A 68 21.93 -22.09 8.09
CA GLN A 68 21.35 -20.86 8.62
C GLN A 68 21.90 -20.67 10.03
N PRO A 69 22.29 -19.44 10.42
CA PRO A 69 22.65 -19.15 11.79
C PRO A 69 21.42 -19.49 12.64
N GLN A 70 21.51 -20.61 13.37
CA GLN A 70 20.52 -20.94 14.37
C GLN A 70 20.73 -19.93 15.50
N PRO A 71 19.67 -19.28 15.98
CA PRO A 71 19.78 -18.44 17.17
C PRO A 71 20.39 -19.29 18.28
N SER A 72 21.49 -18.80 18.85
CA SER A 72 22.14 -19.43 19.99
C SER A 72 21.10 -19.65 21.08
N ALA A 73 21.00 -20.87 21.61
CA ALA A 73 20.01 -21.23 22.63
C ALA A 73 20.10 -20.34 23.89
N ASP A 74 21.23 -19.69 24.12
CA ASP A 74 21.47 -18.77 25.25
C ASP A 74 20.96 -17.33 25.02
N GLU A 75 20.53 -16.99 23.80
CA GLU A 75 19.97 -15.68 23.44
C GLU A 75 18.50 -15.80 22.99
N THR A 76 17.82 -16.84 23.49
CA THR A 76 16.37 -16.96 23.41
C THR A 76 15.78 -16.16 24.58
N PRO A 77 15.21 -14.96 24.38
CA PRO A 77 14.18 -14.51 25.31
C PRO A 77 13.17 -15.64 25.34
N ALA A 78 12.88 -16.16 26.55
CA ALA A 78 12.07 -17.35 26.78
C ALA A 78 10.96 -17.48 25.72
N PRO A 79 10.71 -18.69 25.17
CA PRO A 79 9.67 -18.87 24.17
C PRO A 79 8.40 -18.21 24.71
N ALA A 80 7.88 -17.22 23.99
CA ALA A 80 6.56 -16.67 24.23
C ALA A 80 5.55 -17.77 23.89
N ALA A 81 5.53 -18.81 24.71
CA ALA A 81 4.57 -19.87 24.70
C ALA A 81 3.21 -19.25 25.01
N ASP A 82 2.25 -19.43 24.10
CA ASP A 82 0.80 -19.34 24.33
C ASP A 82 0.27 -18.08 25.02
N ARG A 83 0.96 -16.94 24.94
CA ARG A 83 0.30 -15.66 25.22
C ARG A 83 -0.55 -15.31 24.01
N GLU A 84 -1.86 -15.47 24.19
CA GLU A 84 -2.86 -14.88 23.32
C GLU A 84 -2.44 -13.41 23.05
N PRO A 85 -2.25 -13.03 21.78
CA PRO A 85 -1.75 -11.70 21.44
C PRO A 85 -2.72 -10.65 21.97
N ASP A 86 -2.17 -9.64 22.65
CA ASP A 86 -2.97 -8.54 23.18
C ASP A 86 -3.44 -7.67 22.00
N LEU A 87 -4.73 -7.77 21.68
CA LEU A 87 -5.40 -7.02 20.63
C LEU A 87 -6.22 -5.84 21.20
N SER A 88 -5.88 -5.39 22.41
CA SER A 88 -6.51 -4.23 23.03
C SER A 88 -6.10 -2.91 22.36
N TYR A 89 -6.93 -1.89 22.53
CA TYR A 89 -6.60 -0.53 22.13
C TYR A 89 -5.23 -0.08 22.66
N ALA A 90 -4.91 -0.38 23.92
CA ALA A 90 -3.62 -0.05 24.53
C ALA A 90 -2.44 -0.68 23.78
N ALA A 91 -2.55 -1.96 23.41
CA ALA A 91 -1.54 -2.66 22.63
C ALA A 91 -1.35 -2.00 21.25
N PHE A 92 -2.44 -1.68 20.55
CA PHE A 92 -2.38 -0.98 19.27
C PHE A 92 -1.75 0.42 19.39
N VAL A 93 -2.09 1.19 20.42
CA VAL A 93 -1.50 2.52 20.68
C VAL A 93 0.00 2.42 20.91
N GLU A 94 0.43 1.45 21.71
CA GLU A 94 1.85 1.22 21.98
C GLU A 94 2.60 0.82 20.70
N THR A 95 2.02 -0.07 19.90
CA THR A 95 2.53 -0.44 18.59
C THR A 95 2.67 0.78 17.67
N ALA A 96 1.65 1.63 17.60
CA ALA A 96 1.66 2.83 16.77
C ALA A 96 2.70 3.87 17.22
N ARG A 97 2.99 3.94 18.53
CA ARG A 97 4.06 4.77 19.09
C ARG A 97 5.44 4.23 18.70
N ARG A 98 5.64 2.91 18.78
CA ARG A 98 6.91 2.25 18.43
C ARG A 98 7.25 2.34 16.96
N VAL A 99 6.27 2.07 16.10
CA VAL A 99 6.43 2.23 14.63
C VAL A 99 6.79 3.67 14.28
N GLY A 100 6.47 4.62 15.15
CA GLY A 100 7.02 5.96 15.07
C GLY A 100 6.58 6.63 13.79
N PHE A 101 5.27 6.87 13.63
CA PHE A 101 4.82 7.86 12.67
C PHE A 101 5.25 9.24 13.15
N LEU A 102 6.49 9.61 12.85
CA LEU A 102 6.86 11.02 12.80
C LEU A 102 5.93 11.65 11.76
N SER A 103 4.85 12.28 12.23
CA SER A 103 4.15 13.32 11.47
C SER A 103 5.25 14.21 10.92
N ALA A 104 5.51 14.13 9.62
CA ALA A 104 6.64 14.79 8.99
C ALA A 104 6.63 16.27 9.40
N ASP A 105 7.60 16.63 10.26
CA ASP A 105 7.82 17.90 10.93
C ASP A 105 7.02 19.06 10.37
N GLY A 106 5.86 19.35 10.97
CA GLY A 106 5.14 20.63 10.82
C GLY A 106 4.86 21.10 9.38
N ALA A 107 5.08 20.25 8.37
CA ALA A 107 4.92 20.65 6.98
C ALA A 107 3.42 20.85 6.78
N PRO A 108 2.97 22.05 6.42
CA PRO A 108 1.54 22.33 6.33
C PRO A 108 0.92 21.30 5.41
N ALA A 109 0.02 20.50 5.98
CA ALA A 109 -0.72 19.52 5.23
C ALA A 109 -1.39 20.27 4.09
N ARG A 110 -1.19 19.78 2.86
CA ARG A 110 -1.79 20.38 1.68
C ARG A 110 -3.29 20.48 1.93
N ARG A 111 -3.87 21.67 1.84
CA ARG A 111 -5.31 21.87 2.01
C ARG A 111 -6.04 21.01 0.99
N VAL A 112 -6.63 19.91 1.45
CA VAL A 112 -7.39 19.01 0.59
C VAL A 112 -8.68 19.72 0.23
N PRO A 113 -9.08 19.75 -1.06
CA PRO A 113 -10.36 20.30 -1.46
C PRO A 113 -11.50 19.64 -0.68
N ASP A 114 -12.33 20.44 0.00
CA ASP A 114 -13.44 19.92 0.79
C ASP A 114 -14.54 19.42 -0.15
N VAL A 115 -14.83 18.12 -0.07
CA VAL A 115 -15.88 17.45 -0.86
C VAL A 115 -17.28 17.98 -0.53
N ARG A 116 -17.49 18.64 0.61
CA ARG A 116 -18.79 19.26 0.96
C ARG A 116 -19.07 20.49 0.10
N THR A 117 -18.03 21.22 -0.29
CA THR A 117 -18.14 22.45 -1.08
C THR A 117 -17.89 22.23 -2.56
N LEU A 118 -17.01 21.27 -2.90
CA LEU A 118 -16.59 21.01 -4.26
C LEU A 118 -17.16 19.70 -4.80
N PRO A 119 -17.39 19.61 -6.13
CA PRO A 119 -17.76 18.35 -6.74
C PRO A 119 -16.58 17.36 -6.68
N TRP A 120 -16.88 16.06 -6.56
CA TRP A 120 -15.90 15.00 -6.34
C TRP A 120 -14.76 14.96 -7.36
N TRP A 121 -15.00 15.33 -8.62
CA TRP A 121 -13.99 15.35 -9.68
C TRP A 121 -12.92 16.44 -9.51
N ARG A 122 -13.11 17.39 -8.59
CA ARG A 122 -12.09 18.37 -8.17
C ARG A 122 -11.18 17.84 -7.06
N VAL A 123 -11.49 16.71 -6.45
CA VAL A 123 -10.68 16.07 -5.41
C VAL A 123 -9.72 15.09 -6.09
N PRO A 124 -8.40 15.35 -6.13
CA PRO A 124 -7.46 14.53 -6.90
C PRO A 124 -7.47 13.06 -6.52
N THR A 125 -7.55 12.75 -5.22
CA THR A 125 -7.58 11.37 -4.71
C THR A 125 -8.81 10.61 -5.20
N LEU A 126 -9.99 11.24 -5.22
CA LEU A 126 -11.21 10.61 -5.76
C LEU A 126 -11.11 10.40 -7.27
N LEU A 127 -10.49 11.34 -7.98
CA LEU A 127 -10.28 11.23 -9.41
C LEU A 127 -9.29 10.10 -9.75
N GLU A 128 -8.27 9.89 -8.92
CA GLU A 128 -7.33 8.77 -9.00
C GLU A 128 -8.02 7.43 -8.75
N ILE A 129 -8.84 7.33 -7.69
CA ILE A 129 -9.66 6.15 -7.39
C ILE A 129 -10.62 5.83 -8.55
N SER A 130 -11.16 6.86 -9.23
CA SER A 130 -12.09 6.66 -10.35
C SER A 130 -11.47 6.05 -11.60
N GLN A 131 -10.13 5.96 -11.71
CA GLN A 131 -9.40 5.49 -12.89
C GLN A 131 -9.73 6.25 -14.19
N LEU A 132 -10.33 7.44 -14.09
CA LEU A 132 -10.80 8.21 -15.23
C LEU A 132 -9.64 8.83 -16.03
N TRP A 133 -8.55 9.18 -15.36
CA TRP A 133 -7.34 9.70 -16.00
C TRP A 133 -6.66 8.69 -16.94
N PRO A 134 -6.34 7.46 -16.50
CA PRO A 134 -5.82 6.42 -17.39
C PRO A 134 -6.71 6.16 -18.60
N ALA A 135 -8.03 6.11 -18.41
CA ALA A 135 -8.99 5.94 -19.50
C ALA A 135 -8.93 7.10 -20.52
N LEU A 136 -8.89 8.34 -20.04
CA LEU A 136 -8.85 9.52 -20.91
C LEU A 136 -7.51 9.62 -21.67
N ILE A 137 -6.39 9.36 -21.01
CA ILE A 137 -5.06 9.38 -21.63
C ILE A 137 -4.95 8.29 -22.71
N THR A 138 -5.40 7.06 -22.41
CA THR A 138 -5.38 5.96 -23.38
C THR A 138 -6.29 6.21 -24.58
N ALA A 139 -7.48 6.79 -24.36
CA ALA A 139 -8.39 7.18 -25.44
C ALA A 139 -7.82 8.31 -26.32
N ALA A 140 -7.23 9.35 -25.72
CA ALA A 140 -6.59 10.43 -26.46
C ALA A 140 -5.40 9.92 -27.30
N PHE A 141 -4.59 9.03 -26.72
CA PHE A 141 -3.47 8.40 -27.42
C PHE A 141 -3.95 7.50 -28.58
N ALA A 142 -5.00 6.71 -28.37
CA ALA A 142 -5.61 5.89 -29.43
C ALA A 142 -6.10 6.77 -30.58
N THR A 143 -6.77 7.88 -30.27
CA THR A 143 -7.28 8.84 -31.25
C THR A 143 -6.13 9.46 -32.06
N ALA A 144 -5.05 9.88 -31.39
CA ALA A 144 -3.87 10.43 -32.04
C ALA A 144 -3.19 9.42 -32.99
N MET A 145 -3.06 8.16 -32.58
CA MET A 145 -2.46 7.10 -33.41
C MET A 145 -3.31 6.75 -34.63
N LEU A 146 -4.63 6.68 -34.47
CA LEU A 146 -5.56 6.44 -35.58
C LEU A 146 -5.59 7.61 -36.57
N LEU A 147 -5.54 8.85 -36.06
CA LEU A 147 -5.40 10.05 -36.91
C LEU A 147 -4.07 10.07 -37.66
N ALA A 148 -2.96 9.75 -37.00
CA ALA A 148 -1.64 9.67 -37.64
C ALA A 148 -1.59 8.59 -38.72
N TRP A 149 -2.24 7.44 -38.47
CA TRP A 149 -2.40 6.40 -39.48
C TRP A 149 -3.19 6.91 -40.69
N TRP A 150 -4.35 7.53 -40.43
CA TRP A 150 -5.28 7.99 -41.46
C TRP A 150 -4.69 9.10 -42.34
N LEU A 151 -4.02 10.09 -41.72
CA LEU A 151 -3.46 11.26 -42.40
C LEU A 151 -2.17 10.96 -43.15
N TRP A 152 -1.32 10.06 -42.65
CA TRP A 152 0.05 9.90 -43.18
C TRP A 152 0.40 8.45 -43.50
N ALA A 153 0.32 7.56 -42.51
CA ALA A 153 0.90 6.22 -42.63
C ALA A 153 0.17 5.33 -43.67
N ARG A 154 -1.13 5.58 -43.90
CA ARG A 154 -1.93 4.89 -44.91
C ARG A 154 -1.34 5.03 -46.32
N HIS A 155 -0.81 6.22 -46.67
CA HIS A 155 -0.23 6.46 -47.99
C HIS A 155 1.18 5.86 -48.15
N HIS A 156 1.87 5.59 -47.05
CA HIS A 156 3.22 5.00 -47.04
C HIS A 156 3.23 3.49 -46.75
N GLY A 157 2.08 2.81 -46.81
CA GLY A 157 1.97 1.36 -46.55
C GLY A 157 2.39 0.96 -45.13
N THR A 158 2.44 1.90 -44.19
CA THR A 158 2.92 1.64 -42.83
C THR A 158 1.74 1.37 -41.90
N HIS A 159 1.66 0.15 -41.37
CA HIS A 159 0.55 -0.29 -40.52
C HIS A 159 0.81 -0.15 -39.01
N ILE A 160 2.03 0.23 -38.60
CA ILE A 160 2.40 0.32 -37.18
C ILE A 160 1.45 1.24 -36.38
N PRO A 161 1.11 2.47 -36.82
CA PRO A 161 0.22 3.34 -36.03
C PRO A 161 -1.20 2.79 -35.92
N LEU A 162 -1.66 1.98 -36.89
CA LEU A 162 -2.95 1.30 -36.82
C LEU A 162 -2.95 0.25 -35.71
N PHE A 163 -1.92 -0.61 -35.65
CA PHE A 163 -1.83 -1.64 -34.61
C PHE A 163 -1.71 -1.02 -33.21
N ILE A 164 -0.86 0.00 -33.04
CA ILE A 164 -0.73 0.72 -31.77
C ILE A 164 -2.08 1.38 -31.40
N GLY A 165 -2.72 2.07 -32.34
CA GLY A 165 -4.03 2.70 -32.14
C GLY A 165 -5.10 1.70 -31.73
N ALA A 166 -5.15 0.52 -32.36
CA ALA A 166 -6.10 -0.54 -32.03
C ALA A 166 -5.87 -1.11 -30.62
N ILE A 167 -4.61 -1.39 -30.24
CA ILE A 167 -4.26 -1.85 -28.89
C ILE A 167 -4.61 -0.77 -27.85
N SER A 168 -4.32 0.49 -28.14
CA SER A 168 -4.66 1.60 -27.24
C SER A 168 -6.18 1.80 -27.12
N ALA A 169 -6.95 1.65 -28.21
CA ALA A 169 -8.40 1.71 -28.17
C ALA A 169 -8.99 0.58 -27.32
N PHE A 170 -8.46 -0.65 -27.46
CA PHE A 170 -8.85 -1.77 -26.61
C PHE A 170 -8.58 -1.49 -25.12
N ASN A 171 -7.39 -0.95 -24.80
CA ASN A 171 -7.08 -0.54 -23.44
C ASN A 171 -8.00 0.59 -22.93
N ALA A 172 -8.31 1.57 -23.78
CA ALA A 172 -9.23 2.65 -23.43
C ALA A 172 -10.63 2.13 -23.08
N VAL A 173 -11.13 1.13 -23.83
CA VAL A 173 -12.41 0.47 -23.50
C VAL A 173 -12.31 -0.28 -22.18
N ARG A 174 -11.25 -1.07 -21.96
CA ARG A 174 -11.03 -1.80 -20.70
C ARG A 174 -10.98 -0.84 -19.50
N PHE A 175 -10.19 0.23 -19.60
CA PHE A 175 -10.09 1.25 -18.56
C PHE A 175 -11.38 2.05 -18.39
N GLY A 176 -12.11 2.30 -19.47
CA GLY A 176 -13.44 2.90 -19.45
C GLY A 176 -14.43 2.06 -18.65
N CYS A 177 -14.48 0.75 -18.89
CA CYS A 177 -15.33 -0.17 -18.13
C CYS A 177 -14.98 -0.17 -16.63
N THR A 178 -13.68 -0.19 -16.29
CA THR A 178 -13.26 -0.09 -14.87
C THR A 178 -13.59 1.28 -14.28
N ALA A 179 -13.46 2.35 -15.06
CA ALA A 179 -13.77 3.71 -14.61
C ALA A 179 -15.27 3.89 -14.34
N VAL A 180 -16.17 3.24 -15.08
CA VAL A 180 -17.61 3.27 -14.79
C VAL A 180 -17.90 2.73 -13.39
N HIS A 181 -17.28 1.61 -13.00
CA HIS A 181 -17.39 1.05 -11.66
C HIS A 181 -16.73 1.96 -10.62
N GLY A 182 -15.54 2.47 -10.91
CA GLY A 182 -14.81 3.40 -10.03
C GLY A 182 -15.59 4.69 -9.77
N VAL A 183 -16.26 5.25 -10.77
CA VAL A 183 -17.12 6.44 -10.63
C VAL A 183 -18.33 6.15 -9.73
N ALA A 184 -18.92 4.95 -9.80
CA ALA A 184 -20.00 4.58 -8.90
C ALA A 184 -19.52 4.54 -7.43
N VAL A 185 -18.38 3.90 -7.18
CA VAL A 185 -17.73 3.86 -5.85
C VAL A 185 -17.37 5.27 -5.35
N VAL A 186 -16.79 6.11 -6.20
CA VAL A 186 -16.44 7.48 -5.81
C VAL A 186 -17.68 8.31 -5.48
N LYS A 187 -18.79 8.12 -6.20
CA LYS A 187 -20.06 8.79 -5.88
C LYS A 187 -20.63 8.32 -4.54
N THR A 188 -20.53 7.04 -4.21
CA THR A 188 -20.98 6.54 -2.89
C THR A 188 -20.09 7.07 -1.77
N LEU A 189 -18.77 7.07 -1.95
CA LEU A 189 -17.82 7.67 -1.01
C LEU A 189 -18.05 9.17 -0.81
N ALA A 190 -18.24 9.93 -1.89
CA ALA A 190 -18.52 11.36 -1.80
C ALA A 190 -19.85 11.64 -1.11
N ARG A 191 -20.86 10.78 -1.30
CA ARG A 191 -22.15 10.87 -0.59
C ARG A 191 -21.98 10.53 0.90
N ALA A 192 -21.24 9.47 1.24
CA ALA A 192 -20.96 9.07 2.61
C ALA A 192 -20.19 10.16 3.36
N ALA A 193 -19.18 10.77 2.73
CA ALA A 193 -18.41 11.87 3.31
C ALA A 193 -19.26 13.12 3.62
N ARG A 194 -20.38 13.30 2.90
CA ARG A 194 -21.34 14.40 3.09
C ARG A 194 -22.46 14.05 4.07
N ALA A 195 -22.49 12.83 4.62
CA ALA A 195 -23.54 12.42 5.54
C ALA A 195 -23.57 13.35 6.77
N PRO A 196 -24.77 13.73 7.25
CA PRO A 196 -24.92 14.76 8.27
C PRO A 196 -24.64 14.28 9.71
N VAL A 197 -24.69 12.97 9.97
CA VAL A 197 -24.52 12.41 11.31
C VAL A 197 -23.11 11.84 11.45
N PRO A 198 -22.17 12.56 12.11
CA PRO A 198 -20.87 12.01 12.45
C PRO A 198 -20.99 11.05 13.62
N VAL A 199 -20.35 9.89 13.51
CA VAL A 199 -20.19 8.93 14.62
C VAL A 199 -18.74 9.03 15.10
N PRO A 200 -18.49 9.57 16.30
CA PRO A 200 -17.13 9.64 16.83
C PRO A 200 -16.60 8.22 17.09
N LYS A 201 -15.33 8.00 16.80
CA LYS A 201 -14.57 6.77 17.09
C LYS A 201 -13.16 7.13 17.52
N ARG A 202 -12.59 6.35 18.44
CA ARG A 202 -11.14 6.37 18.68
C ARG A 202 -10.47 5.61 17.54
N TYR A 203 -9.31 6.06 17.11
CA TYR A 203 -8.58 5.36 16.06
C TYR A 203 -7.11 5.13 16.42
N VAL A 204 -6.57 4.06 15.85
CA VAL A 204 -5.14 3.81 15.74
C VAL A 204 -4.80 3.57 14.28
N LEU A 205 -3.78 4.26 13.79
CA LEU A 205 -3.30 4.17 12.43
C LEU A 205 -1.98 3.39 12.40
N LEU A 206 -1.96 2.32 11.61
CA LEU A 206 -0.82 1.43 11.44
C LEU A 206 -0.49 1.24 9.96
N PRO A 207 0.75 0.88 9.62
CA PRO A 207 1.06 0.47 8.25
C PRO A 207 0.37 -0.86 7.99
N GLY A 208 -0.26 -1.02 6.83
CA GLY A 208 -0.84 -2.30 6.43
C GLY A 208 0.25 -3.32 6.09
N LEU A 209 -0.17 -4.57 5.88
CA LEU A 209 0.70 -5.62 5.33
C LEU A 209 1.06 -5.35 3.87
N ASP A 210 0.12 -4.75 3.13
CA ASP A 210 0.37 -4.10 1.85
C ASP A 210 0.82 -2.65 2.09
N ASP A 211 1.52 -2.01 1.14
CA ASP A 211 2.05 -0.62 1.20
C ASP A 211 1.04 0.49 1.60
N GLY A 212 -0.21 0.12 1.86
CA GLY A 212 -1.29 0.96 2.39
C GLY A 212 -1.19 1.22 3.90
N MET A 213 -2.22 1.92 4.39
CA MET A 213 -2.35 2.27 5.80
C MET A 213 -3.68 1.74 6.32
N VAL A 214 -3.67 1.19 7.53
CA VAL A 214 -4.86 0.62 8.16
C VAL A 214 -5.27 1.51 9.31
N LEU A 215 -6.51 1.98 9.27
CA LEU A 215 -7.16 2.72 10.33
C LEU A 215 -8.03 1.75 11.14
N ILE A 216 -7.62 1.46 12.37
CA ILE A 216 -8.33 0.59 13.29
C ILE A 216 -9.21 1.46 14.18
N LEU A 217 -10.50 1.13 14.27
CA LEU A 217 -11.53 1.93 14.92
C LEU A 217 -12.02 1.23 16.19
N PHE A 218 -12.23 2.02 17.24
CA PHE A 218 -12.68 1.60 18.55
C PHE A 218 -13.84 2.49 19.02
N ALA A 219 -14.60 2.00 20.01
CA ALA A 219 -15.64 2.77 20.68
C ALA A 219 -15.12 4.14 21.11
N ALA A 220 -15.90 5.22 20.95
CA ALA A 220 -15.46 6.57 21.30
C ALA A 220 -15.15 6.76 22.78
N HIS A 221 -15.93 6.12 23.66
CA HIS A 221 -15.87 6.26 25.11
C HIS A 221 -15.72 4.89 25.76
N GLY A 222 -14.55 4.28 25.60
CA GLY A 222 -14.33 2.99 26.20
C GLY A 222 -12.94 2.84 26.78
N GLU A 223 -12.64 1.66 27.27
CA GLU A 223 -11.48 1.41 28.11
C GLU A 223 -10.22 1.15 27.26
N PRO A 224 -9.02 1.16 27.88
CA PRO A 224 -7.78 0.78 27.20
C PRO A 224 -7.77 -0.67 26.72
N GLU A 225 -8.58 -1.53 27.35
CA GLU A 225 -8.71 -2.96 27.07
C GLU A 225 -9.69 -3.28 25.93
N ASP A 226 -10.34 -2.26 25.36
CA ASP A 226 -11.34 -2.45 24.32
C ASP A 226 -10.74 -3.09 23.07
N LEU A 227 -11.54 -3.97 22.47
CA LEU A 227 -11.23 -4.63 21.22
C LEU A 227 -11.59 -3.75 20.02
N PRO A 228 -10.91 -3.92 18.87
CA PRO A 228 -11.24 -3.23 17.64
C PRO A 228 -12.66 -3.58 17.17
N GLU A 229 -13.43 -2.56 16.82
CA GLU A 229 -14.79 -2.73 16.26
C GLU A 229 -14.76 -2.85 14.75
N ALA A 230 -13.81 -2.16 14.10
CA ALA A 230 -13.69 -2.12 12.65
C ALA A 230 -12.27 -1.75 12.23
N ALA A 231 -11.94 -2.09 10.99
CA ALA A 231 -10.70 -1.69 10.36
C ALA A 231 -11.01 -1.18 8.96
N LEU A 232 -10.22 -0.19 8.53
CA LEU A 232 -10.41 0.47 7.26
C LEU A 232 -9.05 0.76 6.63
N GLU A 233 -8.79 0.17 5.47
CA GLU A 233 -7.64 0.55 4.68
C GLU A 233 -7.87 1.92 4.05
N VAL A 234 -6.96 2.85 4.30
CA VAL A 234 -7.05 4.24 3.85
C VAL A 234 -5.94 4.55 2.87
N ASN A 235 -6.30 5.25 1.80
CA ASN A 235 -5.33 5.74 0.84
C ASN A 235 -4.54 6.90 1.46
N PRO A 236 -3.20 6.85 1.41
CA PRO A 236 -2.38 7.95 1.88
C PRO A 236 -2.68 9.23 1.08
N PRO A 237 -2.80 10.41 1.74
CA PRO A 237 -3.10 11.67 1.06
C PRO A 237 -1.89 12.26 0.31
N GLY A 238 -0.72 11.68 0.51
CA GLY A 238 0.52 12.11 -0.13
C GLY A 238 0.63 11.71 -1.60
N THR A 239 1.78 12.02 -2.20
CA THR A 239 2.07 11.61 -3.59
C THR A 239 2.75 10.24 -3.60
N PRO A 240 2.81 9.53 -4.74
CA PRO A 240 3.56 8.27 -4.82
C PRO A 240 5.03 8.38 -4.37
N LYS A 241 5.65 9.57 -4.47
CA LYS A 241 7.02 9.84 -4.00
C LYS A 241 7.10 10.13 -2.50
N GLN A 242 6.01 10.55 -1.89
CA GLN A 242 5.90 10.95 -0.49
C GLN A 242 4.50 10.56 0.02
N PRO A 243 4.19 9.26 0.13
CA PRO A 243 2.83 8.80 0.43
C PRO A 243 2.37 9.29 1.80
N ARG A 244 3.30 9.30 2.78
CA ARG A 244 3.01 9.67 4.16
C ARG A 244 2.81 11.18 4.39
N ARG A 245 3.00 12.01 3.37
CA ARG A 245 2.89 13.47 3.53
C ARG A 245 1.43 13.88 3.76
N GLY A 246 1.17 14.51 4.90
CA GLY A 246 -0.17 14.96 5.28
C GLY A 246 -1.00 13.90 6.01
N MET A 247 -0.39 12.78 6.43
CA MET A 247 -1.04 11.84 7.34
C MET A 247 -1.33 12.50 8.70
N PRO A 248 -2.48 12.18 9.32
CA PRO A 248 -2.78 12.61 10.68
C PRO A 248 -1.88 11.89 11.71
N PRO A 249 -1.94 12.30 12.99
CA PRO A 249 -1.31 11.57 14.09
C PRO A 249 -1.71 10.09 14.09
N SER A 250 -0.83 9.24 14.60
CA SER A 250 -1.06 7.78 14.61
C SER A 250 -2.18 7.33 15.56
N VAL A 251 -2.56 8.17 16.51
CA VAL A 251 -3.63 7.90 17.48
C VAL A 251 -4.45 9.18 17.64
N GLY A 252 -5.77 9.04 17.69
CA GLY A 252 -6.64 10.19 17.88
C GLY A 252 -8.12 9.85 17.80
N MET A 253 -8.93 10.87 17.53
CA MET A 253 -10.37 10.76 17.31
C MET A 253 -10.68 10.97 15.83
N ALA A 254 -11.57 10.13 15.30
CA ALA A 254 -12.09 10.26 13.95
C ALA A 254 -13.62 10.41 14.01
N GLU A 255 -14.16 11.30 13.18
CA GLU A 255 -15.59 11.35 12.90
C GLU A 255 -15.87 10.44 11.71
N LEU A 256 -16.52 9.31 11.95
CA LEU A 256 -16.95 8.44 10.88
C LEU A 256 -18.25 8.97 10.27
N ARG A 257 -18.25 9.23 8.96
CA ARG A 257 -19.44 9.69 8.22
C ARG A 257 -19.83 8.70 7.16
N GLY A 258 -21.10 8.33 7.10
CA GLY A 258 -21.62 7.40 6.11
C GLY A 258 -22.87 6.66 6.59
N TRP A 259 -23.34 5.76 5.74
CA TRP A 259 -24.43 4.83 6.08
C TRP A 259 -23.80 3.47 6.41
N GLN A 260 -24.10 2.95 7.60
CA GLN A 260 -23.62 1.65 8.10
C GLN A 260 -24.63 0.52 7.83
N ASP A 261 -25.57 0.73 6.89
CA ASP A 261 -26.60 -0.24 6.54
C ASP A 261 -26.05 -1.30 5.54
N ASP A 262 -26.85 -1.77 4.57
CA ASP A 262 -26.61 -2.94 3.70
C ASP A 262 -25.27 -2.99 2.93
N THR A 263 -24.60 -1.87 2.70
CA THR A 263 -23.23 -1.81 2.13
C THR A 263 -22.45 -0.71 2.86
N PRO A 264 -21.86 -1.03 4.03
CA PRO A 264 -21.34 -0.01 4.92
C PRO A 264 -20.22 0.76 4.22
N THR A 265 -20.53 2.01 3.87
CA THR A 265 -19.59 2.93 3.21
C THR A 265 -19.36 4.05 4.17
N ALA A 266 -18.20 4.05 4.81
CA ALA A 266 -17.86 4.99 5.85
C ALA A 266 -16.57 5.71 5.50
N VAL A 267 -16.59 7.03 5.65
CA VAL A 267 -15.45 7.91 5.38
C VAL A 267 -15.03 8.52 6.71
N PRO A 268 -13.83 8.19 7.23
CA PRO A 268 -13.31 8.81 8.43
C PRO A 268 -12.85 10.23 8.15
N TRP A 269 -13.24 11.14 9.03
CA TRP A 269 -12.77 12.53 9.07
C TRP A 269 -11.88 12.74 10.28
N ILE A 270 -10.66 13.22 10.05
CA ILE A 270 -9.68 13.52 11.11
C ILE A 270 -9.19 14.95 10.90
N ASP A 271 -9.32 15.79 11.92
CA ASP A 271 -9.04 17.24 11.86
C ASP A 271 -9.71 17.92 10.65
N ASP A 272 -11.02 17.72 10.47
CA ASP A 272 -11.80 18.24 9.33
C ASP A 272 -11.31 17.78 7.94
N ARG A 273 -10.55 16.68 7.85
CA ARG A 273 -10.06 16.13 6.59
C ARG A 273 -10.59 14.72 6.35
N PRO A 274 -11.21 14.44 5.20
CA PRO A 274 -11.61 13.08 4.86
C PRO A 274 -10.38 12.26 4.47
N LEU A 275 -10.26 11.07 5.05
CA LEU A 275 -9.39 10.01 4.53
C LEU A 275 -10.23 9.05 3.68
N TRP A 276 -9.75 8.79 2.47
CA TRP A 276 -10.50 8.02 1.48
C TRP A 276 -10.18 6.54 1.63
N PRO A 277 -11.17 5.69 1.98
CA PRO A 277 -10.93 4.28 2.11
C PRO A 277 -10.63 3.64 0.76
N GLY A 278 -9.75 2.64 0.74
CA GLY A 278 -9.49 1.79 -0.42
C GLY A 278 -10.57 0.71 -0.60
N HIS A 279 -11.14 0.26 0.52
CA HIS A 279 -12.12 -0.81 0.58
C HIS A 279 -13.38 -0.41 1.38
N PRO A 280 -14.50 -1.12 1.21
CA PRO A 280 -15.68 -0.91 2.05
C PRO A 280 -15.35 -1.03 3.54
N TYR A 281 -16.19 -0.43 4.38
CA TYR A 281 -16.02 -0.54 5.82
C TYR A 281 -16.21 -1.99 6.25
N ASP A 282 -15.20 -2.56 6.90
CA ASP A 282 -15.26 -3.94 7.37
C ASP A 282 -15.31 -3.99 8.89
N THR A 283 -16.33 -4.68 9.41
CA THR A 283 -16.50 -4.90 10.85
C THR A 283 -15.56 -6.00 11.29
N VAL A 284 -14.76 -5.73 12.31
CA VAL A 284 -13.78 -6.71 12.79
C VAL A 284 -14.48 -7.79 13.60
N ASN A 285 -14.39 -9.03 13.12
CA ASN A 285 -14.84 -10.21 13.86
C ASN A 285 -13.63 -11.00 14.34
N LEU A 286 -13.20 -10.77 15.59
CA LEU A 286 -12.06 -11.47 16.20
C LEU A 286 -12.32 -12.96 16.49
N ASN A 287 -13.56 -13.43 16.38
CA ASN A 287 -13.86 -14.87 16.43
C ASN A 287 -13.46 -15.57 15.12
N SER A 288 -13.26 -14.81 14.04
CA SER A 288 -12.67 -15.35 12.81
C SER A 288 -11.16 -15.50 12.98
N LYS A 289 -10.66 -16.69 12.69
CA LYS A 289 -9.22 -16.97 12.71
C LYS A 289 -8.45 -16.03 11.78
N GLU A 290 -9.00 -15.73 10.61
CA GLU A 290 -8.36 -14.86 9.61
C GLU A 290 -8.13 -13.43 10.14
N ASN A 291 -9.15 -12.81 10.72
CA ASN A 291 -9.03 -11.47 11.31
C ASN A 291 -8.05 -11.48 12.48
N ARG A 292 -8.15 -12.49 13.34
CA ARG A 292 -7.26 -12.62 14.49
C ARG A 292 -5.80 -12.77 14.05
N ASP A 293 -5.53 -13.61 13.05
CA ASP A 293 -4.20 -13.80 12.50
C ASP A 293 -3.70 -12.48 11.86
N TYR A 294 -4.52 -11.80 11.07
CA TYR A 294 -4.19 -10.50 10.47
C TYR A 294 -3.79 -9.45 11.51
N PHE A 295 -4.60 -9.24 12.55
CA PHE A 295 -4.30 -8.26 13.61
C PHE A 295 -3.13 -8.68 14.49
N THR A 296 -2.95 -10.00 14.70
CA THR A 296 -1.78 -10.53 15.41
C THR A 296 -0.50 -10.22 14.66
N VAL A 297 -0.49 -10.42 13.33
CA VAL A 297 0.66 -10.04 12.48
C VAL A 297 0.85 -8.53 12.50
N LEU A 298 -0.22 -7.74 12.44
CA LEU A 298 -0.13 -6.28 12.45
C LEU A 298 0.48 -5.72 13.76
N VAL A 299 0.14 -6.32 14.90
CA VAL A 299 0.74 -6.00 16.21
C VAL A 299 2.15 -6.61 16.34
N GLY A 300 2.36 -7.82 15.82
CA GLY A 300 3.59 -8.61 15.96
C GLY A 300 4.74 -8.20 15.03
N GLU A 301 4.49 -7.92 13.75
CA GLU A 301 5.53 -7.44 12.82
C GLU A 301 6.04 -6.05 13.20
N ALA A 302 5.15 -5.22 13.73
CA ALA A 302 5.53 -3.94 14.31
C ALA A 302 6.42 -4.08 15.57
N THR A 303 6.43 -5.27 16.21
CA THR A 303 7.40 -5.61 17.28
C THR A 303 8.68 -6.26 16.79
N ALA A 304 8.70 -6.87 15.60
CA ALA A 304 9.87 -7.55 15.04
C ALA A 304 10.78 -6.63 14.18
N GLY A 305 10.30 -5.44 13.82
CA GLY A 305 11.04 -4.44 13.03
C GLY A 305 11.79 -3.36 13.82
N ALA A 306 11.88 -3.49 15.16
CA ALA A 306 12.64 -2.60 16.04
C ALA A 306 14.02 -3.18 16.39
#